data_AF-S2XM55-F1
#
_entry.id   AF-S2XM55-F1
#
_cell.length_a   1.000
_cell.length_b   1.000
_cell.length_c   1.000
_cell.angle_alpha   90.00
_cell.angle_beta   90.00
_cell.angle_gamma   90.00
#
_symmetry.space_group_name_H-M   'P 1'
#
loop_
_entity.id
_entity.type
_entity.pdbx_description
1 polymer ?
#
loop_
_entity_poly.entity_id
_entity_poly.type
_entity_poly.pdbx_seq_one_letter_code
_entity_poly.pdbx_strand_id
1 'polypeptide(L)'
;MRRINKNALIYILFTPIASLVIWLLSTHTWTHFINIFFTITIMVAILLFTFLIIQEGILDVTSYGFRKFRYQMMRKKNRSRFEDDAFFNPKHAKKSEYFVSPWIMPALLIHVVYFVIAIILAYLA
;
A
#
# COMPACT_ATOMS: atom_id res chain seq x y z
N MET A 1 -3.30 -13.28 -15.35
CA MET A 1 -2.09 -12.82 -14.64
C MET A 1 -0.88 -12.93 -15.57
N ARG A 2 -0.61 -11.93 -16.42
CA ARG A 2 0.63 -11.90 -17.21
C ARG A 2 0.98 -10.46 -17.52
N ARG A 3 1.95 -9.91 -16.78
CA ARG A 3 2.80 -8.76 -17.13
C ARG A 3 3.72 -8.49 -15.93
N ILE A 4 4.70 -9.38 -15.73
CA ILE A 4 5.95 -8.94 -15.09
C ILE A 4 6.50 -7.89 -16.06
N ASN A 5 6.37 -6.63 -15.67
CA ASN A 5 6.82 -5.50 -16.47
C ASN A 5 8.36 -5.59 -16.60
N LYS A 6 8.95 -5.07 -17.68
CA LYS A 6 10.43 -5.07 -17.83
C LYS A 6 11.13 -4.39 -16.63
N ASN A 7 10.39 -3.54 -15.92
CA ASN A 7 10.82 -2.81 -14.73
C ASN A 7 10.71 -3.63 -13.43
N ALA A 8 10.26 -4.89 -13.46
CA ALA A 8 10.14 -5.72 -12.26
C ALA A 8 11.48 -5.91 -11.54
N LEU A 9 12.57 -5.94 -12.31
CA LEU A 9 13.93 -6.01 -11.79
C LEU A 9 14.26 -4.83 -10.86
N ILE A 10 13.71 -3.64 -11.15
CA ILE A 10 13.93 -2.44 -10.34
C ILE A 10 13.29 -2.63 -8.95
N TYR A 11 12.05 -3.13 -8.89
CA TYR A 11 11.36 -3.33 -7.62
C TYR A 11 11.99 -4.43 -6.77
N ILE A 12 12.59 -5.44 -7.42
CA ILE A 12 13.33 -6.51 -6.75
C ILE A 12 14.65 -5.96 -6.21
N LEU A 13 15.45 -5.31 -7.05
CA LEU A 13 16.83 -4.97 -6.69
C LEU A 13 16.97 -3.69 -5.86
N PHE A 14 15.97 -2.80 -5.86
CA PHE A 14 16.04 -1.53 -5.14
C PHE A 14 16.39 -1.71 -3.66
N THR A 15 15.63 -2.55 -2.95
CA THR A 15 15.81 -2.75 -1.50
C THR A 15 17.14 -3.43 -1.16
N PRO A 16 17.53 -4.56 -1.78
CA PRO A 16 18.85 -5.17 -1.54
C PRO A 16 20.02 -4.24 -1.84
N ILE A 17 19.98 -3.48 -2.94
CA ILE A 17 21.05 -2.54 -3.30
C ILE A 17 21.10 -1.39 -2.29
N ALA A 18 19.96 -0.81 -1.91
CA ALA A 18 19.91 0.24 -0.90
C ALA A 18 20.48 -0.25 0.45
N SER A 19 20.12 -1.46 0.87
CA SER A 19 20.66 -2.06 2.10
C SER A 19 22.17 -2.28 2.02
N LEU A 20 22.68 -2.75 0.88
CA LEU A 20 24.10 -2.97 0.66
C LEU A 20 24.87 -1.65 0.68
N VAL A 21 24.38 -0.61 0.01
CA VAL A 21 25.01 0.72 0.01
C VAL A 21 25.07 1.31 1.42
N ILE A 22 23.99 1.23 2.19
CA ILE A 22 23.98 1.75 3.57
C ILE A 22 24.93 0.95 4.47
N TRP A 23 24.99 -0.37 4.28
CA TRP A 23 25.91 -1.22 5.05
C TRP A 23 27.38 -0.91 4.75
N LEU A 24 27.75 -0.68 3.49
CA LEU A 24 29.10 -0.28 3.09
C LEU A 24 29.55 1.07 3.70
N LEU A 25 28.60 1.92 4.06
CA LEU A 25 28.86 3.22 4.70
C LEU A 25 28.78 3.15 6.23
N SER A 26 28.62 1.96 6.81
CA SER A 26 28.36 1.77 8.24
C SER A 26 29.23 0.64 8.82
N THR A 27 28.76 -0.01 9.88
CA THR A 27 29.46 -1.14 10.49
C THR A 27 29.31 -2.41 9.64
N HIS A 28 30.45 -2.98 9.27
CA HIS A 28 30.55 -4.11 8.34
C HIS A 28 30.33 -5.47 9.02
N THR A 29 29.30 -5.59 9.86
CA THR A 29 28.93 -6.86 10.49
C THR A 29 27.69 -7.45 9.82
N TRP A 30 27.59 -8.78 9.83
CA TRP A 30 26.46 -9.51 9.24
C TRP A 30 25.12 -9.17 9.91
N THR A 31 25.12 -9.09 11.25
CA THR A 31 23.95 -8.70 12.03
C THR A 31 23.47 -7.29 11.70
N HIS A 32 24.41 -6.35 11.53
CA HIS A 32 24.08 -4.99 11.15
C HIS A 32 23.51 -4.90 9.73
N PHE A 33 24.03 -5.70 8.79
CA PHE A 33 23.45 -5.82 7.44
C PHE A 33 21.99 -6.28 7.49
N ILE A 34 21.70 -7.35 8.24
CA ILE A 34 20.33 -7.88 8.37
C ILE A 34 19.40 -6.82 8.99
N ASN A 35 19.86 -6.12 10.02
CA ASN A 35 19.07 -5.05 10.65
C ASN A 35 18.75 -3.91 9.68
N ILE A 36 19.73 -3.47 8.87
CA ILE A 36 19.51 -2.48 7.82
C ILE A 36 18.49 -3.01 6.80
N PHE A 37 18.67 -4.24 6.32
CA PHE A 37 17.78 -4.85 5.34
C PHE A 37 16.33 -4.94 5.83
N PHE A 38 16.14 -5.40 7.07
CA PHE A 38 14.83 -5.45 7.72
C PHE A 38 14.20 -4.07 7.84
N THR A 39 14.97 -3.08 8.30
CA THR A 39 14.49 -1.70 8.50
C THR A 39 14.03 -1.06 7.20
N ILE A 40 14.83 -1.16 6.13
CA ILE A 40 14.46 -0.62 4.81
C ILE A 40 13.23 -1.34 4.26
N THR A 41 13.18 -2.67 4.40
CA THR A 41 12.05 -3.47 3.91
C THR A 41 10.74 -3.02 4.54
N ILE A 42 10.69 -2.85 5.86
CA ILE A 42 9.48 -2.37 6.56
C ILE A 42 9.13 -0.95 6.13
N MET A 43 10.10 -0.05 6.09
CA MET A 43 9.87 1.35 5.72
C MET A 43 9.25 1.45 4.32
N VAL A 44 9.81 0.73 3.34
CA VAL A 44 9.30 0.74 1.96
C VAL A 44 7.93 0.03 1.88
N ALA A 45 7.72 -1.06 2.63
CA ALA A 45 6.42 -1.74 2.68
C ALA A 45 5.30 -0.81 3.18
N ILE A 46 5.56 -0.06 4.26
CA ILE A 46 4.60 0.92 4.80
C ILE A 46 4.30 2.02 3.78
N LEU A 47 5.31 2.54 3.08
CA LEU A 47 5.12 3.55 2.04
C LEU A 47 4.29 3.02 0.86
N LEU A 48 4.61 1.82 0.36
CA LEU A 48 3.85 1.18 -0.72
C LEU A 48 2.41 0.91 -0.32
N PHE A 49 2.17 0.46 0.91
CA PHE A 49 0.83 0.24 1.45
C PHE A 49 0.05 1.55 1.56
N THR A 50 0.71 2.61 2.03
CA THR A 50 0.11 3.96 2.09
C THR A 50 -0.28 4.44 0.68
N PHE A 51 0.59 4.27 -0.32
CA PHE A 51 0.26 4.62 -1.70
C PHE A 51 -0.90 3.80 -2.25
N LEU A 52 -0.97 2.51 -1.92
CA LEU A 52 -2.08 1.64 -2.32
C LEU A 52 -3.40 2.19 -1.76
N ILE A 53 -3.47 2.50 -0.46
CA ILE A 53 -4.67 3.07 0.18
C ILE A 53 -5.10 4.40 -0.49
N ILE A 54 -4.14 5.27 -0.79
CA ILE A 54 -4.41 6.56 -1.44
C ILE A 54 -4.95 6.35 -2.85
N GLN A 55 -4.36 5.44 -3.63
CA GLN A 55 -4.78 5.18 -5.02
C GLN A 55 -6.12 4.45 -5.13
N GLU A 56 -6.39 3.53 -4.21
CA GLU A 56 -7.70 2.91 -4.10
C GLU A 56 -8.76 3.89 -3.59
N GLY A 57 -8.35 5.07 -3.09
CA GLY A 57 -9.26 6.10 -2.61
C GLY A 57 -10.13 5.59 -1.46
N ILE A 58 -9.67 4.57 -0.72
CA ILE A 58 -10.41 3.99 0.40
C ILE A 58 -10.72 5.08 1.43
N LEU A 59 -9.75 5.97 1.68
CA LEU A 59 -9.88 7.08 2.64
C LEU A 59 -10.48 8.36 2.03
N ASP A 60 -10.98 8.33 0.79
CA ASP A 60 -11.66 9.50 0.22
C ASP A 60 -13.03 9.68 0.89
N VAL A 61 -13.20 10.79 1.62
CA VAL A 61 -14.46 11.16 2.28
C VAL A 61 -15.60 11.43 1.30
N THR A 62 -15.28 11.63 0.03
CA THR A 62 -16.23 11.77 -1.09
C THR A 62 -16.46 10.46 -1.85
N SER A 63 -15.84 9.36 -1.40
CA SER A 63 -16.06 8.03 -1.96
C SER A 63 -17.51 7.58 -1.78
N TYR A 64 -17.90 6.55 -2.55
CA TYR A 64 -19.22 5.95 -2.44
C TYR A 64 -19.47 5.41 -1.02
N GLY A 65 -18.54 4.64 -0.47
CA GLY A 65 -18.68 3.99 0.83
C GLY A 65 -18.88 4.99 1.96
N PHE A 66 -18.03 6.01 2.05
CA PHE A 66 -18.14 7.03 3.08
C PHE A 66 -19.42 7.86 2.98
N ARG A 67 -19.85 8.23 1.76
CA ARG A 67 -21.10 8.98 1.57
C ARG A 67 -22.33 8.13 1.91
N LYS A 68 -22.36 6.85 1.51
CA LYS A 68 -23.46 5.95 1.85
C LYS A 68 -23.53 5.69 3.35
N PHE A 69 -22.39 5.46 4.00
CA PHE A 69 -22.30 5.29 5.44
C PHE A 69 -22.79 6.54 6.19
N ARG A 70 -22.32 7.73 5.79
CA ARG A 70 -22.79 9.00 6.35
C ARG A 70 -24.30 9.17 6.18
N TYR A 71 -24.85 8.85 5.01
CA TYR A 71 -26.29 8.87 4.74
C TYR A 71 -27.07 7.90 5.62
N GLN A 72 -26.50 6.73 5.92
CA GLN A 72 -27.13 5.76 6.81
C GLN A 72 -27.16 6.22 8.27
N MET A 73 -26.17 6.98 8.72
CA MET A 73 -26.12 7.54 10.07
C MET A 73 -26.99 8.79 10.27
N MET A 74 -27.52 9.39 9.20
CA MET A 74 -28.39 10.56 9.32
C MET A 74 -29.73 10.22 9.99
N ARG A 75 -30.25 11.15 10.80
CA ARG A 75 -31.61 11.06 11.35
C ARG A 75 -32.65 10.95 10.23
N LYS A 76 -33.74 10.20 10.46
CA LYS A 76 -34.80 9.94 9.49
C LYS A 76 -35.32 11.20 8.76
N LYS A 77 -35.50 12.31 9.48
CA LYS A 77 -35.92 13.63 8.94
C LYS A 77 -34.93 14.22 7.92
N ASN A 78 -33.62 14.07 8.15
CA ASN A 78 -32.60 14.55 7.22
C ASN A 78 -32.45 13.60 6.04
N ARG A 79 -32.66 12.31 6.27
CA ARG A 79 -32.55 11.27 5.24
C ARG A 79 -33.58 11.43 4.12
N SER A 80 -34.83 11.75 4.48
CA SER A 80 -35.90 12.06 3.52
C SER A 80 -35.66 13.37 2.77
N ARG A 81 -34.93 14.32 3.37
CA ARG A 81 -34.58 15.60 2.73
C ARG A 81 -33.50 15.45 1.65
N PHE A 82 -32.63 14.46 1.79
CA PHE A 82 -31.51 14.19 0.87
C PHE A 82 -31.70 12.91 0.06
N GLU A 83 -32.93 12.40 -0.05
CA GLU A 83 -33.21 11.13 -0.71
C GLU A 83 -32.99 11.19 -2.22
N ASP A 84 -33.36 12.32 -2.83
CA ASP A 84 -33.20 12.60 -4.26
C ASP A 84 -31.84 13.24 -4.60
N ASP A 85 -31.07 13.62 -3.59
CA ASP A 85 -29.76 14.22 -3.80
C ASP A 85 -28.72 13.12 -4.11
N ALA A 86 -28.28 13.09 -5.36
CA ALA A 86 -27.31 12.12 -5.85
C ALA A 86 -25.92 12.21 -5.19
N PHE A 87 -25.58 13.37 -4.59
CA PHE A 87 -24.34 13.54 -3.85
C PHE A 87 -24.42 12.90 -2.46
N PHE A 88 -25.51 13.13 -1.72
CA PHE A 88 -25.68 12.62 -0.35
C PHE A 88 -26.21 11.18 -0.30
N ASN A 89 -27.07 10.76 -1.22
CA ASN A 89 -27.57 9.39 -1.33
C ASN A 89 -27.09 8.74 -2.64
N PRO A 90 -25.81 8.35 -2.75
CA PRO A 90 -25.34 7.68 -3.94
C PRO A 90 -26.08 6.34 -4.11
N LYS A 91 -26.81 6.20 -5.22
CA LYS A 91 -27.51 4.95 -5.61
C LYS A 91 -26.60 4.00 -6.37
N HIS A 92 -25.53 4.53 -6.98
CA HIS A 92 -24.54 3.76 -7.74
C HIS A 92 -23.11 4.11 -7.29
N ALA A 93 -22.20 3.15 -7.39
CA ALA A 93 -20.78 3.37 -7.14
C ALA A 93 -20.25 4.43 -8.14
N LYS A 94 -19.50 5.43 -7.65
CA LYS A 94 -19.11 6.63 -8.43
C LYS A 94 -18.11 6.31 -9.56
N LYS A 95 -17.41 5.16 -9.53
CA LYS A 95 -16.48 4.69 -10.57
C LYS A 95 -16.42 3.16 -10.58
N SER A 96 -16.47 2.54 -11.77
CA SER A 96 -16.28 1.10 -11.98
C SER A 96 -14.79 0.70 -11.99
N GLU A 97 -13.89 1.65 -12.21
CA GLU A 97 -12.45 1.42 -12.35
C GLU A 97 -11.67 2.33 -11.41
N TYR A 98 -11.06 1.72 -10.39
CA TYR A 98 -10.00 2.35 -9.62
C TYR A 98 -8.68 2.07 -10.35
N PHE A 99 -8.02 3.13 -10.81
CA PHE A 99 -6.72 3.00 -11.47
C PHE A 99 -5.64 2.92 -10.40
N VAL A 100 -5.43 1.73 -9.85
CA VAL A 100 -4.22 1.43 -9.10
C VAL A 100 -3.08 1.25 -10.09
N SER A 101 -1.98 1.94 -9.87
CA SER A 101 -0.77 1.77 -10.67
C SER A 101 -0.36 0.29 -10.65
N PRO A 102 -0.24 -0.37 -11.82
CA PRO A 102 -0.07 -1.83 -11.89
C PRO A 102 1.25 -2.34 -11.29
N TRP A 103 2.16 -1.43 -10.89
CA TRP A 103 3.43 -1.75 -10.27
C TRP A 103 3.40 -1.77 -8.74
N ILE A 104 2.42 -1.14 -8.08
CA ILE A 104 2.39 -1.04 -6.61
C ILE A 104 2.13 -2.40 -5.97
N MET A 105 1.12 -3.12 -6.48
CA MET A 105 0.76 -4.44 -5.98
C MET A 105 1.91 -5.46 -6.06
N PRO A 106 2.58 -5.64 -7.21
CA PRO A 106 3.73 -6.55 -7.27
C PRO A 106 4.91 -6.08 -6.43
N ALA A 107 5.17 -4.76 -6.34
CA ALA A 107 6.24 -4.24 -5.46
C ALA A 107 5.94 -4.56 -3.98
N LEU A 108 4.70 -4.40 -3.54
CA LEU A 108 4.28 -4.69 -2.17
C LEU A 108 4.41 -6.19 -1.86
N LEU A 109 4.00 -7.07 -2.77
CA LEU A 109 4.19 -8.53 -2.62
C LEU A 109 5.67 -8.91 -2.46
N ILE A 110 6.57 -8.31 -3.24
CA ILE A 110 8.02 -8.54 -3.11
C ILE A 110 8.50 -8.12 -1.70
N HIS A 111 8.03 -6.98 -1.19
CA HIS A 111 8.43 -6.51 0.14
C HIS A 111 7.89 -7.39 1.27
N VAL A 112 6.73 -8.01 1.10
CA VAL A 112 6.24 -9.04 2.03
C VAL A 112 7.17 -10.25 2.02
N VAL A 113 7.63 -10.70 0.86
CA VAL A 113 8.61 -11.79 0.76
C VAL A 113 9.94 -11.41 1.42
N TYR A 114 10.42 -10.19 1.19
CA TYR A 114 11.63 -9.68 1.86
C TYR A 114 11.50 -9.61 3.37
N PHE A 115 10.33 -9.26 3.88
CA PHE A 115 10.08 -9.25 5.33
C PHE A 115 10.22 -10.66 5.92
N VAL A 116 9.63 -11.67 5.27
CA VAL A 116 9.77 -13.08 5.68
C VAL A 116 11.22 -13.53 5.61
N ILE A 117 11.93 -13.21 4.52
CA ILE A 117 13.36 -13.53 4.36
C ILE A 117 14.19 -12.87 5.47
N ALA A 118 13.93 -11.60 5.77
CA ALA A 118 14.65 -10.87 6.80
C ALA A 118 14.46 -11.51 8.18
N ILE A 119 13.25 -11.97 8.51
CA ILE A 119 12.99 -12.72 9.75
C ILE A 119 13.79 -14.02 9.77
N ILE A 120 13.75 -14.81 8.69
CA ILE A 120 14.51 -16.07 8.60
C ILE A 120 16.02 -15.81 8.80
N LEU A 121 16.56 -14.80 8.11
CA LEU A 121 17.97 -14.43 8.24
C LEU A 121 18.32 -13.97 9.67
N ALA A 122 17.44 -13.22 10.31
CA ALA A 122 17.65 -12.77 11.70
C ALA A 122 17.67 -13.94 12.70
N TYR A 123 16.90 -15.00 12.47
CA TYR A 123 16.96 -16.22 13.28
C TYR A 123 18.20 -17.08 13.01
N LEU A 124 18.79 -16.96 11.82
CA LEU A 124 19.98 -17.71 11.41
C LEU A 124 21.31 -17.00 11.70
N ALA A 125 21.26 -15.74 12.13
CA ALA A 125 22.42 -14.88 12.38
C ALA A 125 22.79 -14.84 13.87
#